data_AF-A0A517Y856-F1
#
_entry.id   AF-A0A517Y856-F1
#
_cell.length_a   1.000
_cell.length_b   1.000
_cell.length_c   1.000
_cell.angle_alpha   90.00
_cell.angle_beta   90.00
_cell.angle_gamma   90.00
#
_symmetry.space_group_name_H-M   'P 1'
#
loop_
_entity.id
_entity.type
_entity.pdbx_description
1 polymer ?
#
loop_
_entity_poly.entity_id
_entity_poly.type
_entity_poly.pdbx_seq_one_letter_code
_entity_poly.pdbx_strand_id
1 'polypeptide(L)'
;MIAVSPPTISQSGFASLSQRRWLALDPLVILPPLTILHLLVHAPQAWYLSVLLVPLFALGLIFRRWLHAPAFWYVTAMLLGATVYFNWESADNHKYLFVYWTLALCCTFSLPKSEWGESLARTSRLLIALCMILATVWKITTPQYIDARFFTFELLVDERFAHFTSWTTGVPLSTLAENRDLREQLIRGHFPGLTQVTLAGGAQVAPLAMFLTWWTVLIEGLLGILFFLPKSNRIKHTRNALLILFAVTTYSVAPVRGFGWMLMLLGLAQCEYEDRTYRWGYLAALLLIQAYTIPIGQLIGIFSGSP
;
A
#
# COMPACT_ATOMS: atom_id res chain seq x y z
N MET A 1 -19.05 72.34 -10.97
CA MET A 1 -18.25 71.14 -11.29
C MET A 1 -18.12 70.32 -10.02
N ILE A 2 -18.82 69.19 -9.92
CA ILE A 2 -18.76 68.30 -8.76
C ILE A 2 -17.80 67.16 -9.16
N ALA A 3 -16.65 67.10 -8.49
CA ALA A 3 -15.68 66.03 -8.71
C ALA A 3 -16.15 64.77 -7.99
N VAL A 4 -16.45 63.71 -8.75
CA VAL A 4 -16.75 62.38 -8.23
C VAL A 4 -15.45 61.57 -8.22
N SER A 5 -14.94 61.24 -7.04
CA SER A 5 -13.80 60.34 -6.89
C SER A 5 -14.23 58.90 -7.17
N PRO A 6 -13.46 58.11 -7.93
CA PRO A 6 -13.78 56.71 -8.19
C PRO A 6 -13.55 55.85 -6.93
N PRO A 7 -14.30 54.76 -6.76
CA PRO A 7 -14.14 53.89 -5.60
C PRO A 7 -12.80 53.15 -5.66
N THR A 8 -12.02 53.26 -4.59
CA THR A 8 -10.83 52.45 -4.34
C THR A 8 -11.26 51.00 -4.08
N ILE A 9 -11.17 50.15 -5.10
CA ILE A 9 -11.30 48.70 -4.94
C ILE A 9 -10.03 48.21 -4.23
N SER A 10 -10.19 47.75 -2.98
CA SER A 10 -9.11 47.13 -2.22
C SER A 10 -8.70 45.82 -2.92
N GLN A 11 -7.45 45.74 -3.37
CA GLN A 11 -6.89 44.54 -4.01
C GLN A 11 -6.48 43.44 -3.02
N SER A 12 -6.79 43.58 -1.72
CA SER A 12 -6.32 42.63 -0.69
C SER A 12 -7.21 41.39 -0.50
N GLY A 13 -8.34 41.28 -1.21
CA GLY A 13 -9.31 40.19 -1.03
C GLY A 13 -9.10 38.95 -1.92
N PHE A 14 -8.42 39.05 -3.06
CA PHE A 14 -8.39 37.95 -4.05
C PHE A 14 -7.21 36.99 -3.91
N ALA A 15 -6.15 37.38 -3.22
CA ALA A 15 -4.97 36.54 -3.04
C ALA A 15 -5.11 35.51 -1.90
N SER A 16 -6.01 35.71 -0.93
CA SER A 16 -6.03 34.87 0.29
C SER A 16 -6.93 33.63 0.22
N LEU A 17 -7.92 33.59 -0.68
CA LEU A 17 -8.85 32.46 -0.82
C LEU A 17 -8.44 31.45 -1.91
N SER A 18 -7.77 31.90 -2.96
CA SER A 18 -7.29 31.02 -4.04
C SER A 18 -6.00 30.28 -3.65
N GLN A 19 -5.07 30.93 -2.94
CA GLN A 19 -3.84 30.29 -2.43
C GLN A 19 -4.11 29.24 -1.35
N ARG A 20 -5.16 29.40 -0.52
CA ARG A 20 -5.50 28.42 0.53
C ARG A 20 -6.16 27.14 0.00
N ARG A 21 -6.66 27.13 -1.24
CA ARG A 21 -7.26 25.93 -1.86
C ARG A 21 -6.21 24.90 -2.28
N TRP A 22 -5.03 25.31 -2.73
CA TRP A 22 -3.97 24.38 -3.15
C TRP A 22 -3.40 23.53 -2.00
N LEU A 23 -3.45 24.05 -0.77
CA LEU A 23 -3.06 23.34 0.45
C LEU A 23 -4.17 22.45 1.02
N ALA A 24 -5.41 22.61 0.54
CA ALA A 24 -6.51 21.73 0.89
C ALA A 24 -6.53 20.56 -0.10
N LEU A 25 -5.73 19.53 0.16
CA LEU A 25 -5.81 18.25 -0.54
C LEU A 25 -7.25 17.71 -0.41
N ASP A 26 -8.09 17.92 -1.43
CA ASP A 26 -9.43 17.37 -1.49
C ASP A 26 -9.35 15.91 -1.94
N PRO A 27 -9.63 14.93 -1.05
CA PRO A 27 -9.53 13.51 -1.37
C PRO A 27 -10.37 13.15 -2.60
N LEU A 28 -11.53 13.80 -2.81
CA LEU A 28 -12.41 13.51 -3.94
C LEU A 28 -11.76 13.83 -5.29
N VAL A 29 -10.83 14.79 -5.31
CA VAL A 29 -10.12 15.20 -6.53
C VAL A 29 -8.86 14.37 -6.74
N ILE A 30 -8.12 14.05 -5.67
CA ILE A 30 -6.81 13.41 -5.77
C ILE A 30 -6.87 11.88 -5.74
N LEU A 31 -7.85 11.27 -5.06
CA LEU A 31 -7.90 9.81 -4.90
C LEU A 31 -8.11 9.07 -6.22
N PRO A 32 -9.04 9.48 -7.12
CA PRO A 32 -9.23 8.78 -8.38
C PRO A 32 -7.96 8.72 -9.25
N PRO A 33 -7.24 9.83 -9.53
CA PRO A 33 -6.02 9.76 -10.32
C PRO A 33 -4.88 9.04 -9.59
N LEU A 34 -4.74 9.18 -8.26
CA LEU A 34 -3.73 8.42 -7.50
C LEU A 34 -4.03 6.91 -7.50
N THR A 35 -5.30 6.52 -7.44
CA THR A 35 -5.72 5.12 -7.58
C THR A 35 -5.34 4.59 -8.94
N ILE A 36 -5.59 5.33 -10.02
CA ILE A 36 -5.19 4.88 -11.36
C ILE A 36 -3.68 4.85 -11.55
N LEU A 37 -2.95 5.83 -11.04
CA LEU A 37 -1.49 5.79 -11.04
C LEU A 37 -0.97 4.53 -10.32
N HIS A 38 -1.54 4.25 -9.15
CA HIS A 38 -1.20 3.06 -8.38
C HIS A 38 -1.52 1.76 -9.13
N LEU A 39 -2.72 1.64 -9.70
CA LEU A 39 -3.11 0.47 -10.49
C LEU A 39 -2.24 0.32 -11.73
N LEU A 40 -1.89 1.40 -12.42
CA LEU A 40 -1.01 1.36 -13.59
C LEU A 40 0.36 0.78 -13.29
N VAL A 41 0.92 1.09 -12.12
CA VAL A 41 2.26 0.64 -11.71
C VAL A 41 2.25 -0.77 -11.12
N HIS A 42 1.15 -1.22 -10.52
CA HIS A 42 1.14 -2.43 -9.69
C HIS A 42 0.13 -3.52 -10.09
N ALA A 43 -0.89 -3.22 -10.90
CA ALA A 43 -1.92 -4.20 -11.26
C ALA A 43 -1.57 -5.12 -12.44
N PRO A 44 -0.97 -4.65 -13.56
CA PRO A 44 -0.78 -5.49 -14.74
C PRO A 44 0.41 -6.44 -14.57
N GLN A 45 0.15 -7.74 -14.55
CA GLN A 45 1.17 -8.79 -14.63
C GLN A 45 0.89 -9.77 -15.78
N ALA A 46 -0.38 -10.05 -16.04
CA ALA A 46 -0.83 -10.91 -17.13
C ALA A 46 -0.93 -10.12 -18.44
N TRP A 47 -0.07 -10.45 -19.42
CA TRP A 47 0.02 -9.73 -20.71
C TRP A 47 -1.34 -9.57 -21.43
N TYR A 48 -2.19 -10.60 -21.36
CA TYR A 48 -3.47 -10.67 -22.07
C TYR A 48 -4.53 -9.71 -21.51
N LEU A 49 -4.39 -9.26 -20.26
CA LEU A 49 -5.25 -8.22 -19.68
C LEU A 49 -4.52 -6.87 -19.57
N SER A 50 -3.19 -6.86 -19.50
CA SER A 50 -2.39 -5.63 -19.54
C SER A 50 -2.67 -4.78 -20.78
N VAL A 51 -2.89 -5.41 -21.94
CA VAL A 51 -3.23 -4.72 -23.19
C VAL A 51 -4.53 -3.93 -23.12
N LEU A 52 -5.46 -4.30 -22.21
CA LEU A 52 -6.71 -3.57 -21.98
C LEU A 52 -6.57 -2.59 -20.81
N LEU A 53 -5.97 -3.05 -19.70
CA LEU A 53 -5.85 -2.28 -18.47
C LEU A 53 -4.94 -1.06 -18.63
N VAL A 54 -3.77 -1.20 -19.26
CA VAL A 54 -2.81 -0.10 -19.40
C VAL A 54 -3.38 1.06 -20.23
N PRO A 55 -3.95 0.84 -21.43
CA PRO A 55 -4.63 1.91 -22.15
C PRO A 55 -5.81 2.49 -21.38
N LEU A 56 -6.63 1.66 -20.73
CA LEU A 56 -7.76 2.14 -19.92
C LEU A 56 -7.31 3.10 -18.82
N PHE A 57 -6.23 2.75 -18.11
CA PHE A 57 -5.65 3.59 -17.06
C PHE A 57 -5.03 4.86 -17.61
N ALA A 58 -4.26 4.78 -18.69
CA ALA A 58 -3.68 5.96 -19.35
C ALA A 58 -4.77 6.92 -19.84
N LEU A 59 -5.82 6.40 -20.48
CA LEU A 59 -6.99 7.17 -20.90
C LEU A 59 -7.73 7.78 -19.72
N GLY A 60 -7.85 7.07 -18.59
CA GLY A 60 -8.43 7.62 -17.36
C GLY A 60 -7.64 8.82 -16.81
N LEU A 61 -6.30 8.79 -16.89
CA LEU A 61 -5.45 9.92 -16.48
C LEU A 61 -5.57 11.12 -17.42
N ILE A 62 -5.71 10.88 -18.72
CA ILE A 62 -5.91 11.92 -19.75
C ILE A 62 -7.33 12.52 -19.61
N PHE A 63 -8.34 11.67 -19.63
CA PHE A 63 -9.76 12.03 -19.59
C PHE A 63 -10.30 11.96 -18.17
N ARG A 64 -9.83 12.87 -17.30
CA ARG A 64 -10.16 12.88 -15.86
C ARG A 64 -11.66 12.84 -15.52
N ARG A 65 -12.54 13.27 -16.44
CA ARG A 65 -13.99 13.17 -16.28
C ARG A 65 -14.46 11.71 -16.14
N TRP A 66 -13.76 10.75 -16.76
CA TRP A 66 -14.06 9.33 -16.67
C TRP A 66 -13.84 8.78 -15.26
N LEU A 67 -12.91 9.37 -14.50
CA LEU A 67 -12.59 8.94 -13.13
C LEU A 67 -13.72 9.21 -12.13
N HIS A 68 -14.74 9.96 -12.52
CA HIS A 68 -15.97 10.16 -11.74
C HIS A 68 -17.18 9.43 -12.34
N ALA A 69 -16.99 8.68 -13.43
CA ALA A 69 -18.05 7.88 -14.04
C ALA A 69 -18.08 6.48 -13.41
N PRO A 70 -19.22 6.00 -12.88
CA PRO A 70 -19.32 4.66 -12.30
C PRO A 70 -18.91 3.55 -13.27
N ALA A 71 -19.31 3.67 -14.53
CA ALA A 71 -19.02 2.69 -15.58
C ALA A 71 -17.51 2.46 -15.76
N PHE A 72 -16.68 3.49 -15.63
CA PHE A 72 -15.23 3.36 -15.74
C PHE A 72 -14.67 2.45 -14.63
N TRP A 73 -15.15 2.63 -13.40
CA TRP A 73 -14.74 1.83 -12.25
C TRP A 73 -15.31 0.42 -12.29
N TYR A 74 -16.54 0.25 -12.78
CA TYR A 74 -17.12 -1.08 -13.02
C TYR A 74 -16.29 -1.89 -14.01
N VAL A 75 -15.98 -1.33 -15.18
CA VAL A 75 -15.13 -1.99 -16.20
C VAL A 75 -13.75 -2.31 -15.63
N THR A 76 -13.15 -1.35 -14.91
CA THR A 76 -11.87 -1.57 -14.22
C THR A 76 -11.94 -2.74 -13.25
N ALA A 77 -12.96 -2.78 -12.39
CA ALA A 77 -13.16 -3.85 -11.42
C ALA A 77 -13.37 -5.22 -12.08
N MET A 78 -14.12 -5.29 -13.19
CA MET A 78 -14.33 -6.54 -13.93
C MET A 78 -13.03 -7.05 -14.57
N LEU A 79 -12.22 -6.17 -15.17
CA LEU A 79 -10.94 -6.55 -15.76
C LEU A 79 -9.91 -6.99 -14.69
N LEU A 80 -9.84 -6.27 -13.57
CA LEU A 80 -9.01 -6.68 -12.43
C LEU A 80 -9.51 -7.98 -11.80
N GLY A 81 -10.84 -8.14 -11.68
CA GLY A 81 -11.47 -9.36 -11.17
C GLY A 81 -11.20 -10.56 -12.06
N ALA A 82 -11.27 -10.40 -13.38
CA ALA A 82 -10.86 -11.41 -14.34
C ALA A 82 -9.37 -11.76 -14.18
N THR A 83 -8.50 -10.77 -13.95
CA THR A 83 -7.07 -11.01 -13.68
C THR A 83 -6.88 -11.86 -12.44
N VAL A 84 -7.60 -11.57 -11.36
CA VAL A 84 -7.55 -12.38 -10.14
C VAL A 84 -8.12 -13.78 -10.38
N TYR A 85 -9.25 -13.91 -11.07
CA TYR A 85 -9.89 -15.21 -11.33
C TYR A 85 -8.99 -16.16 -12.12
N PHE A 86 -8.34 -15.66 -13.18
CA PHE A 86 -7.49 -16.49 -14.05
C PHE A 86 -6.08 -16.74 -13.51
N ASN A 87 -5.66 -16.03 -12.44
CA ASN A 87 -4.32 -16.15 -11.85
C ASN A 87 -4.41 -16.18 -10.31
N TRP A 88 -5.45 -16.82 -9.76
CA TRP A 88 -5.78 -16.74 -8.33
C TRP A 88 -4.69 -17.37 -7.47
N GLU A 89 -3.99 -18.38 -8.00
CA GLU A 89 -2.89 -19.12 -7.35
C GLU A 89 -1.63 -18.27 -7.16
N SER A 90 -1.44 -17.26 -8.01
CA SER A 90 -0.32 -16.32 -7.97
C SER A 90 -0.77 -14.90 -7.57
N ALA A 91 -2.01 -14.75 -7.14
CA ALA A 91 -2.57 -13.48 -6.75
C ALA A 91 -2.30 -13.16 -5.28
N ASP A 92 -1.41 -12.19 -5.05
CA ASP A 92 -1.24 -11.61 -3.71
C ASP A 92 -2.53 -10.92 -3.22
N ASN A 93 -2.72 -10.88 -1.90
CA ASN A 93 -3.89 -10.31 -1.23
C ASN A 93 -4.27 -8.89 -1.72
N HIS A 94 -3.28 -8.07 -2.06
CA HIS A 94 -3.53 -6.71 -2.52
C HIS A 94 -4.20 -6.64 -3.89
N LYS A 95 -4.06 -7.67 -4.75
CA LYS A 95 -4.79 -7.74 -6.04
C LYS A 95 -6.29 -7.87 -5.83
N TYR A 96 -6.72 -8.66 -4.84
CA TYR A 96 -8.13 -8.73 -4.43
C TYR A 96 -8.60 -7.38 -3.88
N LEU A 97 -7.77 -6.72 -3.08
CA LEU A 97 -8.08 -5.39 -2.54
C LEU A 97 -8.25 -4.34 -3.64
N PHE A 98 -7.50 -4.44 -4.75
CA PHE A 98 -7.68 -3.56 -5.92
C PHE A 98 -9.07 -3.71 -6.53
N VAL A 99 -9.56 -4.94 -6.68
CA VAL A 99 -10.92 -5.22 -7.17
C VAL A 99 -11.95 -4.62 -6.23
N TYR A 100 -11.85 -4.89 -4.93
CA TYR A 100 -12.79 -4.35 -3.95
C TYR A 100 -12.77 -2.82 -3.88
N TRP A 101 -11.60 -2.20 -3.97
CA TRP A 101 -11.48 -0.73 -3.97
C TRP A 101 -12.08 -0.10 -5.23
N THR A 102 -11.87 -0.70 -6.41
CA THR A 102 -12.46 -0.18 -7.65
C THR A 102 -13.98 -0.40 -7.69
N LEU A 103 -14.49 -1.49 -7.13
CA LEU A 103 -15.93 -1.65 -6.87
C LEU A 103 -16.45 -0.59 -5.89
N ALA A 104 -15.72 -0.28 -4.82
CA ALA A 104 -16.08 0.78 -3.89
C ALA A 104 -16.21 2.13 -4.60
N LEU A 105 -15.25 2.49 -5.46
CA LEU A 105 -15.31 3.71 -6.28
C LEU A 105 -16.51 3.71 -7.23
N CYS A 106 -16.81 2.58 -7.88
CA CYS A 106 -18.02 2.43 -8.70
C CYS A 106 -19.29 2.71 -7.89
N CYS A 107 -19.43 2.08 -6.72
CA CYS A 107 -20.57 2.27 -5.83
C CYS A 107 -20.67 3.72 -5.35
N THR A 108 -19.57 4.32 -4.89
CA THR A 108 -19.53 5.72 -4.44
C THR A 108 -19.98 6.67 -5.54
N PHE A 109 -19.43 6.57 -6.75
CA PHE A 109 -19.77 7.51 -7.83
C PHE A 109 -21.16 7.29 -8.41
N SER A 110 -21.82 6.18 -8.08
CA SER A 110 -23.24 5.94 -8.41
C SER A 110 -24.20 6.69 -7.48
N LEU A 111 -23.70 7.20 -6.33
CA LEU A 111 -24.47 7.97 -5.37
C LEU A 111 -24.52 9.47 -5.74
N PRO A 112 -25.46 10.24 -5.16
CA PRO A 112 -25.43 11.69 -5.22
C PRO A 112 -24.08 12.27 -4.74
N LYS A 113 -23.61 13.33 -5.40
CA LYS A 113 -22.29 13.93 -5.13
C LYS A 113 -22.09 14.38 -3.67
N SER A 114 -23.18 14.75 -2.98
CA SER A 114 -23.17 15.10 -1.56
C SER A 114 -22.73 13.95 -0.65
N GLU A 115 -22.89 12.70 -1.08
CA GLU A 115 -22.63 11.49 -0.28
C GLU A 115 -21.26 10.86 -0.57
N TRP A 116 -20.54 11.32 -1.60
CA TRP A 116 -19.29 10.68 -2.04
C TRP A 116 -18.24 10.60 -0.93
N GLY A 117 -18.05 11.69 -0.18
CA GLY A 117 -17.05 11.74 0.89
C GLY A 117 -17.33 10.74 2.01
N GLU A 118 -18.59 10.65 2.45
CA GLU A 118 -18.99 9.71 3.49
C GLU A 118 -18.90 8.25 3.01
N SER A 119 -19.35 7.98 1.78
CA SER A 119 -19.28 6.67 1.16
C SER A 119 -17.85 6.15 1.04
N LEU A 120 -16.91 7.00 0.59
CA LEU A 120 -15.49 6.64 0.53
C LEU A 120 -14.90 6.39 1.92
N ALA A 121 -15.16 7.29 2.87
CA ALA A 121 -14.61 7.16 4.22
C ALA A 121 -15.16 5.93 4.96
N ARG A 122 -16.42 5.56 4.72
CA ARG A 122 -17.00 4.33 5.27
C ARG A 122 -16.40 3.10 4.61
N THR A 123 -16.37 3.07 3.29
CA THR A 123 -15.92 1.89 2.54
C THR A 123 -14.43 1.66 2.73
N SER A 124 -13.60 2.69 2.72
CA SER A 124 -12.16 2.54 2.94
C SER A 124 -11.84 2.03 4.35
N ARG A 125 -12.56 2.50 5.38
CA ARG A 125 -12.43 1.96 6.75
C ARG A 125 -12.80 0.48 6.82
N LEU A 126 -13.90 0.09 6.18
CA LEU A 126 -14.32 -1.31 6.15
C LEU A 126 -13.31 -2.19 5.41
N LEU A 127 -12.79 -1.73 4.27
CA LEU A 127 -11.77 -2.47 3.52
C LEU A 127 -10.49 -2.66 4.33
N ILE A 128 -10.00 -1.61 5.00
CA ILE A 128 -8.84 -1.73 5.90
C ILE A 128 -9.16 -2.70 7.05
N ALA A 129 -10.29 -2.51 7.73
CA ALA A 129 -10.68 -3.34 8.87
C ALA A 129 -10.76 -4.82 8.50
N LEU A 130 -11.51 -5.15 7.45
CA LEU A 130 -11.72 -6.52 7.00
C LEU A 130 -10.40 -7.14 6.53
N CYS A 131 -9.60 -6.41 5.74
CA CYS A 131 -8.30 -6.91 5.29
C CYS A 131 -7.38 -7.26 6.47
N MET A 132 -7.31 -6.38 7.48
CA MET A 132 -6.42 -6.55 8.63
C MET A 132 -6.93 -7.64 9.60
N ILE A 133 -8.25 -7.73 9.82
CA ILE A 133 -8.86 -8.78 10.65
C ILE A 133 -8.63 -10.15 9.98
N LEU A 134 -8.96 -10.29 8.70
CA LEU A 134 -8.78 -11.55 7.98
C LEU A 134 -7.30 -11.97 7.96
N ALA A 135 -6.40 -11.03 7.70
CA ALA A 135 -4.95 -11.28 7.75
C ALA A 135 -4.48 -11.73 9.14
N THR A 136 -4.96 -11.09 10.20
CA THR A 136 -4.63 -11.45 11.59
C THR A 136 -5.16 -12.83 11.93
N VAL A 137 -6.43 -13.13 11.63
CA VAL A 137 -7.07 -14.43 11.88
C VAL A 137 -6.33 -15.53 11.12
N TRP A 138 -5.99 -15.31 9.85
CA TRP A 138 -5.23 -16.28 9.05
C TRP A 138 -3.86 -16.58 9.68
N LYS A 139 -3.15 -15.55 10.16
CA LYS A 139 -1.85 -15.70 10.81
C LYS A 139 -1.93 -16.48 12.11
N ILE A 140 -2.87 -16.14 13.01
CA ILE A 140 -2.97 -16.83 14.32
C ILE A 140 -3.49 -18.27 14.20
N THR A 141 -4.20 -18.60 13.11
CA THR A 141 -4.70 -19.96 12.84
C THR A 141 -3.72 -20.81 12.04
N THR A 142 -2.61 -20.24 11.57
CA THR A 142 -1.57 -20.95 10.82
C THR A 142 -0.42 -21.35 11.74
N PRO A 143 -0.22 -22.66 12.04
CA PRO A 143 0.80 -23.12 12.99
C PRO A 143 2.22 -22.64 12.66
N GLN A 144 2.60 -22.71 11.37
CA GLN A 144 3.92 -22.28 10.88
C GLN A 144 4.15 -20.76 11.02
N TYR A 145 3.07 -19.99 11.15
CA TYR A 145 3.19 -18.55 11.36
C TYR A 145 3.44 -18.26 12.84
N ILE A 146 2.61 -18.81 13.74
CA ILE A 146 2.70 -18.54 15.19
C ILE A 146 3.98 -19.09 15.83
N ASP A 147 4.56 -20.16 15.30
CA ASP A 147 5.85 -20.70 15.76
C ASP A 147 7.07 -20.04 15.08
N ALA A 148 6.84 -18.97 14.32
CA ALA A 148 7.84 -18.17 13.62
C ALA A 148 8.62 -18.91 12.52
N ARG A 149 8.23 -20.13 12.11
CA ARG A 149 8.87 -20.82 10.96
C ARG A 149 8.67 -20.08 9.66
N PHE A 150 7.51 -19.45 9.45
CA PHE A 150 7.23 -18.61 8.30
C PHE A 150 8.28 -17.48 8.17
N PHE A 151 8.42 -16.63 9.18
CA PHE A 151 9.39 -15.54 9.13
C PHE A 151 10.83 -16.03 9.13
N THR A 152 11.13 -17.15 9.80
CA THR A 152 12.47 -17.75 9.74
C THR A 152 12.82 -18.10 8.29
N PHE A 153 11.89 -18.72 7.56
CA PHE A 153 12.06 -19.04 6.15
C PHE A 153 12.20 -17.76 5.31
N GLU A 154 11.27 -16.81 5.43
CA GLU A 154 11.27 -15.56 4.66
C GLU A 154 12.55 -14.74 4.87
N LEU A 155 13.04 -14.59 6.12
CA LEU A 155 14.30 -13.87 6.40
C LEU A 155 15.51 -14.52 5.70
N LEU A 156 15.49 -15.83 5.51
CA LEU A 156 16.61 -16.59 4.93
C LEU A 156 16.55 -16.69 3.40
N VAL A 157 15.38 -16.55 2.79
CA VAL A 157 15.17 -16.84 1.36
C VAL A 157 14.46 -15.74 0.57
N ASP A 158 13.80 -14.77 1.20
CA ASP A 158 13.13 -13.72 0.46
C ASP A 158 14.08 -12.53 0.27
N GLU A 159 14.27 -12.14 -0.99
CA GLU A 159 15.18 -11.04 -1.35
C GLU A 159 14.80 -9.72 -0.69
N ARG A 160 13.50 -9.47 -0.47
CA ARG A 160 13.00 -8.24 0.14
C ARG A 160 13.47 -8.10 1.58
N PHE A 161 13.70 -9.22 2.27
CA PHE A 161 14.20 -9.25 3.64
C PHE A 161 15.73 -9.28 3.71
N ALA A 162 16.46 -9.46 2.60
CA ALA A 162 17.87 -9.81 2.63
C ALA A 162 18.74 -8.76 3.32
N HIS A 163 18.59 -7.49 2.95
CA HIS A 163 19.36 -6.39 3.54
C HIS A 163 19.00 -6.17 5.01
N PHE A 164 17.71 -6.19 5.34
CA PHE A 164 17.26 -6.06 6.73
C PHE A 164 17.80 -7.20 7.59
N THR A 165 17.70 -8.44 7.12
CA THR A 165 18.21 -9.64 7.80
C THR A 165 19.70 -9.56 8.00
N SER A 166 20.46 -9.23 6.95
CA SER A 166 21.91 -9.13 7.03
C SER A 166 22.35 -8.07 8.05
N TRP A 167 21.73 -6.89 8.02
CA TRP A 167 22.03 -5.81 8.95
C TRP A 167 21.69 -6.14 10.41
N THR A 168 20.56 -6.79 10.65
CA THR A 168 20.07 -7.05 12.02
C THR A 168 20.61 -8.33 12.64
N THR A 169 20.91 -9.36 11.84
CA THR A 169 21.33 -10.68 12.34
C THR A 169 22.81 -10.97 12.09
N GLY A 170 23.47 -10.19 11.22
CA GLY A 170 24.86 -10.40 10.80
C GLY A 170 25.05 -11.51 9.76
N VAL A 171 23.98 -12.14 9.26
CA VAL A 171 24.10 -13.15 8.19
C VAL A 171 24.59 -12.47 6.90
N PRO A 172 25.66 -12.97 6.26
CA PRO A 172 26.16 -12.37 5.02
C PRO A 172 25.14 -12.41 3.89
N LEU A 173 25.10 -11.34 3.07
CA LEU A 173 24.22 -11.29 1.89
C LEU A 173 24.49 -12.43 0.89
N SER A 174 25.74 -12.90 0.79
CA SER A 174 26.12 -14.06 -0.03
C SER A 174 25.43 -15.34 0.43
N THR A 175 25.40 -15.59 1.75
CA THR A 175 24.71 -16.75 2.34
C THR A 175 23.20 -16.70 2.07
N LEU A 176 22.59 -15.52 2.16
CA LEU A 176 21.17 -15.35 1.82
C LEU A 176 20.90 -15.56 0.32
N ALA A 177 21.85 -15.21 -0.55
CA ALA A 177 21.78 -15.50 -1.99
C ALA A 177 21.91 -17.01 -2.27
N GLU A 178 22.85 -17.70 -1.62
CA GLU A 178 23.02 -19.16 -1.72
C GLU A 178 21.76 -19.91 -1.26
N ASN A 179 21.14 -19.49 -0.16
CA ASN A 179 19.87 -20.04 0.31
C ASN A 179 18.74 -19.89 -0.74
N ARG A 180 18.69 -18.75 -1.44
CA ARG A 180 17.73 -18.51 -2.54
C ARG A 180 17.97 -19.47 -3.70
N ASP A 181 19.22 -19.60 -4.11
CA ASP A 181 19.60 -20.49 -5.20
C ASP A 181 19.28 -21.95 -4.87
N LEU A 182 19.52 -22.38 -3.63
CA LEU A 182 19.15 -23.72 -3.15
C LEU A 182 17.64 -23.95 -3.21
N ARG A 183 16.84 -22.97 -2.78
CA ARG A 183 15.37 -23.02 -2.86
C ARG A 183 14.91 -23.14 -4.31
N GLU A 184 15.45 -22.34 -5.22
CA GLU A 184 15.07 -22.40 -6.64
C GLU A 184 15.41 -23.73 -7.28
N GLN A 185 16.60 -24.28 -6.98
CA GLN A 185 17.03 -25.57 -7.48
C GLN A 185 16.12 -26.71 -6.97
N LEU A 186 15.70 -26.65 -5.70
CA LEU A 186 14.75 -27.60 -5.12
C LEU A 186 13.37 -27.51 -5.78
N ILE A 187 12.81 -26.30 -5.94
CA ILE A 187 11.48 -26.10 -6.56
C ILE A 187 11.47 -26.54 -8.03
N ARG A 188 12.54 -26.25 -8.78
CA ARG A 188 12.64 -26.60 -10.20
C ARG A 188 13.08 -28.05 -10.43
N GLY A 189 13.39 -28.81 -9.38
CA GLY A 189 13.75 -30.23 -9.48
C GLY A 189 15.10 -30.51 -10.15
N HIS A 190 16.08 -29.60 -10.02
CA HIS A 190 17.41 -29.77 -10.66
C HIS A 190 18.25 -30.90 -10.03
N PHE A 191 17.84 -31.43 -8.87
CA PHE A 191 18.50 -32.53 -8.19
C PHE A 191 17.58 -33.74 -8.03
N PRO A 192 17.74 -34.78 -8.86
CA PRO A 192 17.01 -36.04 -8.69
C PRO A 192 17.33 -36.65 -7.32
N GLY A 193 16.32 -36.83 -6.47
CA GLY A 193 16.45 -37.48 -5.15
C GLY A 193 16.66 -36.54 -3.95
N LEU A 194 16.85 -35.23 -4.18
CA LEU A 194 16.95 -34.24 -3.10
C LEU A 194 15.55 -33.74 -2.73
N THR A 195 15.04 -34.14 -1.56
CA THR A 195 13.70 -33.78 -1.08
C THR A 195 13.71 -32.71 0.01
N GLN A 196 14.89 -32.40 0.56
CA GLN A 196 15.07 -31.42 1.64
C GLN A 196 16.44 -30.74 1.53
N VAL A 197 16.48 -29.46 1.90
CA VAL A 197 17.72 -28.68 2.03
C VAL A 197 17.72 -27.96 3.37
N THR A 198 18.91 -27.80 3.95
CA THR A 198 19.09 -27.00 5.16
C THR A 198 19.55 -25.61 4.77
N LEU A 199 18.83 -24.58 5.20
CA LEU A 199 19.21 -23.19 4.96
C LEU A 199 20.26 -22.76 5.97
N ALA A 200 21.28 -22.05 5.50
CA ALA A 200 22.31 -21.46 6.36
C ALA A 200 21.78 -20.17 7.00
N GLY A 201 22.00 -20.00 8.30
CA GLY A 201 21.52 -18.83 9.04
C GLY A 201 22.31 -18.60 10.33
N GLY A 202 21.98 -17.52 11.04
CA GLY A 202 22.59 -17.17 12.32
C GLY A 202 21.65 -17.38 13.51
N ALA A 203 22.20 -17.51 14.72
CA ALA A 203 21.41 -17.67 15.95
C ALA A 203 20.42 -16.51 16.20
N GLN A 204 20.69 -15.33 15.63
CA GLN A 204 19.84 -14.14 15.75
C GLN A 204 18.61 -14.15 14.82
N VAL A 205 18.54 -15.07 13.85
CA VAL A 205 17.41 -15.16 12.91
C VAL A 205 16.14 -15.59 13.65
N ALA A 206 16.23 -16.59 14.53
CA ALA A 206 15.08 -17.09 15.29
C ALA A 206 14.41 -16.04 16.20
N PRO A 207 15.13 -15.32 17.08
CA PRO A 207 14.51 -14.28 17.91
C PRO A 207 13.93 -13.12 17.07
N LEU A 208 14.60 -12.75 15.96
CA LEU A 208 14.06 -11.75 15.03
C LEU A 208 12.77 -12.21 14.36
N ALA A 209 12.73 -13.47 13.88
CA ALA A 209 11.54 -14.06 13.28
C ALA A 209 10.36 -14.08 14.28
N MET A 210 10.63 -14.43 15.54
CA MET A 210 9.63 -14.42 16.60
C MET A 210 9.10 -13.00 16.87
N PHE A 211 9.98 -12.00 16.94
CA PHE A 211 9.58 -10.60 17.06
C PHE A 211 8.70 -10.15 15.90
N LEU A 212 9.11 -10.39 14.64
CA LEU A 212 8.36 -10.00 13.45
C LEU A 212 6.99 -10.71 13.38
N THR A 213 6.93 -11.97 13.78
CA THR A 213 5.70 -12.75 13.88
C THR A 213 4.67 -12.03 14.74
N TRP A 214 5.01 -11.74 15.99
CA TRP A 214 4.08 -11.15 16.94
C TRP A 214 3.86 -9.66 16.72
N TRP A 215 4.88 -8.92 16.26
CA TRP A 215 4.72 -7.54 15.84
C TRP A 215 3.65 -7.42 14.75
N THR A 216 3.74 -8.27 13.72
CA THR A 216 2.80 -8.25 12.59
C THR A 216 1.38 -8.61 13.04
N VAL A 217 1.21 -9.66 13.83
CA VAL A 217 -0.09 -10.06 14.40
C VAL A 217 -0.68 -8.92 15.25
N LEU A 218 0.12 -8.31 16.11
CA LEU A 218 -0.31 -7.23 16.99
C LEU A 218 -0.77 -6.00 16.18
N ILE A 219 0.07 -5.51 15.27
CA ILE A 219 -0.22 -4.26 14.57
C ILE A 219 -1.39 -4.40 13.59
N GLU A 220 -1.49 -5.53 12.86
CA GLU A 220 -2.63 -5.81 12.00
C GLU A 220 -3.91 -6.00 12.83
N GLY A 221 -3.83 -6.74 13.95
CA GLY A 221 -4.99 -6.96 14.81
C GLY A 221 -5.52 -5.65 15.39
N LEU A 222 -4.63 -4.79 15.88
CA LEU A 222 -4.97 -3.46 16.38
C LEU A 222 -5.57 -2.58 15.27
N LEU A 223 -5.00 -2.58 14.06
CA LEU A 223 -5.57 -1.86 12.92
C LEU A 223 -6.96 -2.37 12.55
N GLY A 224 -7.13 -3.69 12.48
CA GLY A 224 -8.40 -4.34 12.18
C GLY A 224 -9.51 -3.93 13.15
N ILE A 225 -9.24 -4.10 14.45
CA ILE A 225 -10.18 -3.71 15.52
C ILE A 225 -10.44 -2.21 15.46
N LEU A 226 -9.37 -1.39 15.44
CA LEU A 226 -9.53 0.05 15.47
C LEU A 226 -10.37 0.48 14.29
N PHE A 227 -10.05 0.16 13.03
CA PHE A 227 -10.80 0.61 11.85
C PHE A 227 -12.25 0.10 11.80
N PHE A 228 -12.56 -1.02 12.46
CA PHE A 228 -13.93 -1.55 12.57
C PHE A 228 -14.81 -0.74 13.54
N LEU A 229 -14.24 -0.20 14.62
CA LEU A 229 -15.00 0.51 15.66
C LEU A 229 -15.78 1.74 15.10
N PRO A 230 -16.82 2.23 15.80
CA PRO A 230 -17.46 3.48 15.45
C PRO A 230 -16.50 4.67 15.58
N LYS A 231 -16.85 5.79 14.93
CA LYS A 231 -16.02 7.01 14.96
C LYS A 231 -16.09 7.66 16.35
N SER A 232 -14.92 7.89 16.95
CA SER A 232 -14.71 8.83 18.04
C SER A 232 -13.43 9.61 17.78
N ASN A 233 -13.28 10.81 18.35
CA ASN A 233 -12.11 11.66 18.08
C ASN A 233 -10.79 10.95 18.46
N ARG A 234 -10.73 10.31 19.63
CA ARG A 234 -9.53 9.56 20.04
C ARG A 234 -9.22 8.42 19.09
N ILE A 235 -10.23 7.61 18.76
CA ILE A 235 -10.07 6.46 17.87
C ILE A 235 -9.63 6.91 16.47
N LYS A 236 -10.15 8.03 15.96
CA LYS A 236 -9.73 8.63 14.68
C LYS A 236 -8.23 8.91 14.67
N HIS A 237 -7.71 9.61 15.68
CA HIS A 237 -6.28 9.92 15.77
C HIS A 237 -5.42 8.66 15.89
N THR A 238 -5.83 7.71 16.74
CA THR A 238 -5.11 6.45 16.95
C THR A 238 -5.05 5.61 15.67
N ARG A 239 -6.15 5.46 14.93
CA ARG A 239 -6.19 4.73 13.65
C ARG A 239 -5.19 5.29 12.65
N ASN A 240 -5.22 6.61 12.45
CA ASN A 240 -4.35 7.26 11.47
C ASN A 240 -2.87 7.13 11.86
N ALA A 241 -2.56 7.39 13.12
CA ALA A 241 -1.19 7.25 13.63
C ALA A 241 -0.69 5.79 13.50
N LEU A 242 -1.54 4.82 13.85
CA LEU A 242 -1.19 3.41 13.79
C LEU A 242 -1.03 2.92 12.35
N LEU A 243 -1.84 3.39 11.40
CA LEU A 243 -1.72 2.98 10.00
C LEU A 243 -0.43 3.53 9.36
N ILE A 244 -0.04 4.75 9.72
CA ILE A 244 1.25 5.31 9.31
C ILE A 244 2.39 4.55 9.98
N LEU A 245 2.29 4.24 11.28
CA LEU A 245 3.30 3.43 11.99
C LEU A 245 3.46 2.05 11.34
N PHE A 246 2.37 1.40 10.97
CA PHE A 246 2.38 0.16 10.21
C PHE A 246 3.14 0.32 8.90
N ALA A 247 2.84 1.36 8.13
CA ALA A 247 3.53 1.61 6.87
C ALA A 247 5.05 1.80 7.07
N VAL A 248 5.45 2.58 8.07
CA VAL A 248 6.86 2.85 8.37
C VAL A 248 7.59 1.58 8.83
N THR A 249 7.01 0.84 9.77
CA THR A 249 7.68 -0.30 10.40
C THR A 249 7.64 -1.58 9.56
N THR A 250 6.53 -1.87 8.89
CA THR A 250 6.39 -3.10 8.10
C THR A 250 7.11 -2.97 6.75
N TYR A 251 6.96 -1.84 6.04
CA TYR A 251 7.56 -1.70 4.71
C TYR A 251 9.05 -1.34 4.73
N SER A 252 9.60 -0.91 5.87
CA SER A 252 11.06 -0.80 6.03
C SER A 252 11.75 -2.16 6.14
N VAL A 253 11.01 -3.20 6.57
CA VAL A 253 11.50 -4.58 6.66
C VAL A 253 11.35 -5.31 5.34
N ALA A 254 10.16 -5.27 4.74
CA ALA A 254 9.86 -5.94 3.47
C ALA A 254 8.96 -5.05 2.60
N PRO A 255 9.53 -4.31 1.63
CA PRO A 255 8.76 -3.38 0.81
C PRO A 255 7.79 -4.10 -0.14
N VAL A 256 6.49 -4.04 0.14
CA VAL A 256 5.41 -4.51 -0.76
C VAL A 256 4.61 -3.31 -1.25
N ARG A 257 5.13 -2.65 -2.29
CA ARG A 257 4.60 -1.37 -2.80
C ARG A 257 3.12 -1.41 -3.13
N GLY A 258 2.68 -2.47 -3.83
CA GLY A 258 1.29 -2.68 -4.24
C GLY A 258 0.31 -2.57 -3.06
N PHE A 259 0.60 -3.30 -1.98
CA PHE A 259 -0.25 -3.27 -0.80
C PHE A 259 -0.12 -1.96 -0.01
N GLY A 260 1.11 -1.48 0.17
CA GLY A 260 1.39 -0.29 0.97
C GLY A 260 0.74 0.97 0.43
N TRP A 261 0.86 1.21 -0.87
CA TRP A 261 0.22 2.35 -1.51
C TRP A 261 -1.30 2.26 -1.42
N MET A 262 -1.89 1.08 -1.64
CA MET A 262 -3.34 0.92 -1.52
C MET A 262 -3.83 1.26 -0.12
N LEU A 263 -3.15 0.80 0.94
CA LEU A 263 -3.50 1.17 2.31
C LEU A 263 -3.38 2.67 2.57
N MET A 264 -2.37 3.35 2.02
CA MET A 264 -2.23 4.80 2.15
C MET A 264 -3.35 5.55 1.42
N LEU A 265 -3.80 5.05 0.26
CA LEU A 265 -4.95 5.62 -0.45
C LEU A 265 -6.26 5.42 0.32
N LEU A 266 -6.48 4.23 0.90
CA LEU A 266 -7.64 3.96 1.76
C LEU A 266 -7.61 4.82 3.03
N GLY A 267 -6.43 5.00 3.62
CA GLY A 267 -6.20 5.89 4.76
C GLY A 267 -6.51 7.36 4.43
N LEU A 268 -6.04 7.84 3.27
CA LEU A 268 -6.36 9.17 2.75
C LEU A 268 -7.87 9.33 2.49
N ALA A 269 -8.54 8.28 1.99
CA ALA A 269 -9.97 8.28 1.72
C ALA A 269 -10.86 8.41 2.95
N GLN A 270 -10.40 7.99 4.13
CA GLN A 270 -11.17 8.19 5.37
C GLN A 270 -10.88 9.49 6.11
N CYS A 271 -9.90 10.28 5.67
CA CYS A 271 -9.56 11.54 6.35
C CYS A 271 -10.65 12.60 6.19
N GLU A 272 -11.09 13.17 7.31
CA GLU A 272 -11.99 14.32 7.30
C GLU A 272 -11.27 15.60 6.86
N TYR A 273 -12.05 16.64 6.55
CA TYR A 273 -11.52 17.93 6.10
C TYR A 273 -10.49 18.53 7.08
N GLU A 274 -10.68 18.29 8.38
CA GLU A 274 -9.82 18.80 9.45
C GLU A 274 -8.51 17.99 9.61
N ASP A 275 -8.42 16.77 9.07
CA ASP A 275 -7.31 15.85 9.28
C ASP A 275 -6.10 16.12 8.34
N ARG A 276 -5.79 17.40 8.08
CA ARG A 276 -4.76 17.81 7.12
C ARG A 276 -3.40 17.15 7.37
N THR A 277 -2.97 17.07 8.63
CA THR A 277 -1.68 16.46 9.00
C THR A 277 -1.60 15.00 8.58
N TYR A 278 -2.66 14.23 8.77
CA TYR A 278 -2.68 12.82 8.37
C TYR A 278 -2.77 12.65 6.86
N ARG A 279 -3.47 13.54 6.13
CA ARG A 279 -3.47 13.51 4.66
C ARG A 279 -2.06 13.64 4.11
N TRP A 280 -1.29 14.60 4.61
CA TRP A 280 0.12 14.74 4.27
C TRP A 280 0.95 13.56 4.76
N GLY A 281 0.66 13.01 5.95
CA GLY A 281 1.27 11.79 6.46
C GLY A 281 1.10 10.59 5.53
N TYR A 282 -0.10 10.37 4.97
CA TYR A 282 -0.35 9.29 4.01
C TYR A 282 0.38 9.49 2.68
N LEU A 283 0.44 10.72 2.17
CA LEU A 283 1.21 11.02 0.95
C LEU A 283 2.72 10.85 1.19
N ALA A 284 3.23 11.31 2.33
CA ALA A 284 4.62 11.12 2.73
C ALA A 284 4.95 9.63 2.90
N ALA A 285 4.06 8.86 3.53
CA ALA A 285 4.22 7.42 3.69
C ALA A 285 4.22 6.67 2.35
N LEU A 286 3.39 7.10 1.37
CA LEU A 286 3.41 6.56 0.01
C LEU A 286 4.79 6.75 -0.65
N LEU A 287 5.37 7.96 -0.54
CA LEU A 287 6.70 8.26 -1.06
C LEU A 287 7.79 7.50 -0.29
N LEU A 288 7.65 7.38 1.04
CA LEU A 288 8.58 6.64 1.88
C LEU A 288 8.62 5.15 1.53
N ILE A 289 7.46 4.52 1.29
CA ILE A 289 7.38 3.13 0.82
C ILE A 289 8.12 2.97 -0.52
N GLN A 290 8.04 3.96 -1.41
CA GLN A 290 8.80 3.94 -2.66
C GLN A 290 10.31 4.11 -2.40
N ALA A 291 10.70 4.98 -1.46
CA ALA A 291 12.09 5.16 -1.08
C ALA A 291 12.73 3.89 -0.50
N TYR A 292 11.97 3.07 0.23
CA TYR A 292 12.47 1.78 0.75
C TYR A 292 12.83 0.76 -0.33
N THR A 293 12.42 0.98 -1.59
CA THR A 293 12.81 0.10 -2.71
C THR A 293 14.11 0.53 -3.38
N ILE A 294 14.69 1.65 -2.98
CA ILE A 294 15.96 2.12 -3.52
C ILE A 294 17.07 1.22 -2.95
N PRO A 295 17.93 0.61 -3.78
CA PRO A 295 19.04 -0.23 -3.32
C PRO A 295 20.17 0.67 -2.78
N ILE A 296 19.97 1.23 -1.58
CA ILE A 296 20.90 2.20 -0.97
C ILE A 296 22.32 1.63 -0.88
N GLY A 297 22.47 0.32 -0.63
CA GLY A 297 23.78 -0.34 -0.61
C GLY A 297 24.54 -0.23 -1.95
N GLN A 298 23.83 -0.37 -3.08
CA GLN A 298 24.44 -0.21 -4.41
C GLN A 298 24.78 1.26 -4.69
N LEU A 299 23.92 2.19 -4.26
CA LEU A 299 24.21 3.62 -4.40
C LEU A 299 25.46 4.03 -3.62
N ILE A 300 25.59 3.56 -2.38
CA ILE A 300 26.77 3.83 -1.56
C ILE A 300 28.03 3.25 -2.22
N GLY A 301 27.97 2.01 -2.75
CA GLY A 301 29.09 1.39 -3.48
C GLY A 301 29.56 2.23 -4.68
N ILE A 302 28.63 2.76 -5.47
CA ILE A 302 28.92 3.67 -6.59
C ILE A 302 29.65 4.94 -6.11
N PHE A 303 29.21 5.53 -5.00
CA PHE A 303 29.83 6.75 -4.47
C PHE A 303 31.12 6.52 -3.68
N SER A 304 31.32 5.32 -3.12
CA SER A 304 32.52 4.96 -2.36
C SER A 304 33.65 4.40 -3.24
N GLY A 305 33.44 4.26 -4.55
CA GLY A 305 34.43 3.71 -5.48
C GLY A 305 34.84 2.27 -5.16
N SER A 306 34.02 1.57 -4.40
CA SER A 306 34.21 0.16 -4.07
C SER A 306 33.46 -0.67 -5.12
N PRO A 307 34.13 -1.59 -5.83
CA PRO A 307 33.55 -2.33 -6.94
C PRO A 307 32.31 -3.14 -6.55
#